data_AF-A0A7W1QKL1-F1
#
_entry.id   AF-A0A7W1QKL1-F1
#
_cell.length_a   1.000
_cell.length_b   1.000
_cell.length_c   1.000
_cell.angle_alpha   90.00
_cell.angle_beta   90.00
_cell.angle_gamma   90.00
#
_symmetry.space_group_name_H-M   'P 1'
#
loop_
_entity.id
_entity.type
_entity.pdbx_description
1 polymer ?
#
loop_
_entity_poly.entity_id
_entity_poly.type
_entity_poly.pdbx_seq_one_letter_code
_entity_poly.pdbx_strand_id
1 'polypeptide(L)'
;MALTLRSFLESLDRFRTRHRRRLPFLTPAVERRRPRIAAENYAARHSIEHTLDRKAELRRLAPTLPSAAERYHQLLTFELEGLRELVSALHAVAGDRELQECLAEAALQMERLEIEITWCDHLPCKDAETVAAPG
;
A
#
# COMPACT_ATOMS: atom_id res chain seq x y z
N MET A 1 43.07 -15.55 -18.66
CA MET A 1 41.85 -15.78 -17.87
C MET A 1 42.09 -16.36 -16.47
N ALA A 2 43.15 -17.14 -16.22
CA ALA A 2 43.41 -17.72 -14.89
C ALA A 2 43.82 -16.68 -13.82
N LEU A 3 44.54 -15.62 -14.19
CA LEU A 3 45.00 -14.57 -13.27
C LEU A 3 43.86 -13.66 -12.78
N THR A 4 42.90 -13.34 -13.65
CA THR A 4 41.72 -12.52 -13.32
C THR A 4 40.74 -13.25 -12.40
N LEU A 5 40.62 -14.58 -12.55
CA LEU A 5 39.78 -15.39 -11.69
C LEU A 5 40.40 -15.54 -10.29
N ARG A 6 41.74 -15.66 -10.21
CA ARG A 6 42.47 -15.72 -8.94
C ARG A 6 42.41 -14.39 -8.17
N SER A 7 42.55 -13.24 -8.85
CA SER A 7 42.40 -11.93 -8.21
C SER A 7 40.97 -11.67 -7.74
N PHE A 8 39.97 -12.12 -8.50
CA PHE A 8 38.56 -12.01 -8.12
C PHE A 8 38.23 -12.83 -6.86
N LEU A 9 38.75 -14.05 -6.77
CA LEU A 9 38.59 -14.90 -5.59
C LEU A 9 39.25 -14.29 -4.35
N GLU A 10 40.44 -13.70 -4.48
CA GLU A 10 41.08 -12.97 -3.38
C GLU A 10 40.28 -11.74 -2.94
N SER A 11 39.69 -11.00 -3.87
CA SER A 11 38.80 -9.87 -3.56
C SER A 11 37.55 -10.31 -2.79
N LEU A 12 36.92 -11.42 -3.21
CA LEU A 12 35.79 -12.01 -2.50
C LEU A 12 36.16 -12.47 -1.10
N ASP A 13 37.34 -13.06 -0.91
CA ASP A 13 37.77 -13.57 0.38
C ASP A 13 38.10 -12.43 1.36
N ARG A 14 38.71 -11.34 0.86
CA ARG A 14 38.89 -10.09 1.62
C ARG A 14 37.55 -9.45 1.98
N PHE A 15 36.59 -9.44 1.06
CA PHE A 15 35.25 -8.90 1.32
C PHE A 15 34.51 -9.73 2.38
N ARG A 16 34.50 -11.06 2.24
CA ARG A 16 33.92 -11.98 3.24
C ARG A 16 34.56 -11.79 4.61
N THR A 17 35.89 -11.66 4.67
CA THR A 17 36.61 -11.45 5.93
C THR A 17 36.24 -10.11 6.57
N ARG A 18 36.17 -9.03 5.78
CA ARG A 18 35.75 -7.70 6.25
C ARG A 18 34.29 -7.72 6.74
N HIS A 19 33.41 -8.41 6.02
CA HIS A 19 31.99 -8.54 6.37
C HIS A 19 31.81 -9.36 7.66
N ARG A 20 32.53 -10.48 7.78
CA ARG A 20 32.53 -11.34 8.97
C ARG A 20 33.05 -10.63 10.21
N ARG A 21 34.04 -9.73 10.05
CA ARG A 21 34.53 -8.88 11.14
C ARG A 21 33.57 -7.75 11.51
N ARG A 22 32.77 -7.21 10.57
CA ARG A 22 31.80 -6.13 10.86
C ARG A 22 30.48 -6.64 11.46
N LEU A 23 30.06 -7.87 11.13
CA LEU A 23 28.81 -8.47 11.60
C LEU A 23 28.65 -8.41 13.13
N PRO A 24 29.62 -8.84 13.96
CA PRO A 24 29.52 -8.78 15.42
C PRO A 24 29.29 -7.38 16.02
N PHE A 25 29.65 -6.31 15.28
CA PHE A 25 29.46 -4.94 15.74
C PHE A 25 28.11 -4.35 15.31
N LEU A 26 27.51 -4.88 14.25
CA LEU A 26 26.19 -4.47 13.78
C LEU A 26 25.07 -5.25 14.48
N THR A 27 25.30 -6.52 14.85
CA THR A 27 24.30 -7.36 15.54
C THR A 27 23.74 -6.70 16.81
N PRO A 28 24.55 -6.17 17.75
CA PRO A 28 24.03 -5.54 18.96
C PRO A 28 23.27 -4.24 18.67
N ALA A 29 23.69 -3.48 17.66
CA ALA A 29 23.01 -2.25 17.25
C ALA A 29 21.63 -2.53 16.62
N VAL A 30 21.53 -3.60 15.83
CA VAL A 30 20.26 -4.08 15.25
C VAL A 30 19.36 -4.68 16.33
N GLU A 31 19.90 -5.50 17.25
CA GLU A 31 19.15 -6.07 18.37
C GLU A 31 18.58 -5.00 19.31
N ARG A 32 19.33 -3.93 19.58
CA ARG A 32 18.82 -2.78 20.34
C ARG A 32 17.70 -2.03 19.63
N ARG A 33 17.70 -2.00 18.29
CA ARG A 33 16.63 -1.38 17.48
C ARG A 33 15.43 -2.28 17.23
N ARG A 34 15.57 -3.61 17.33
CA ARG A 34 14.47 -4.56 17.12
C ARG A 34 13.17 -4.21 17.87
N PRO A 35 13.17 -3.86 19.17
CA PRO A 35 11.92 -3.52 19.85
C PRO A 35 11.25 -2.28 19.28
N ARG A 36 12.04 -1.26 18.87
CA ARG A 36 11.52 -0.06 18.22
C ARG A 36 10.93 -0.37 16.84
N ILE A 37 11.64 -1.15 16.02
CA ILE A 37 11.14 -1.59 14.71
C ILE A 37 9.86 -2.41 14.87
N ALA A 38 9.79 -3.29 15.88
CA ALA A 38 8.57 -4.06 16.17
C ALA A 38 7.40 -3.14 16.58
N ALA A 39 7.64 -2.14 17.41
CA ALA A 39 6.63 -1.16 17.79
C ALA A 39 6.16 -0.30 16.61
N GLU A 40 7.08 0.17 15.76
CA GLU A 40 6.77 0.92 14.54
C GLU A 40 5.94 0.07 13.57
N ASN A 41 6.32 -1.20 13.36
CA ASN A 41 5.57 -2.14 12.53
C ASN A 41 4.17 -2.43 13.10
N TYR A 42 4.05 -2.57 14.43
CA TYR A 42 2.77 -2.76 15.08
C TYR A 42 1.86 -1.54 14.89
N ALA A 43 2.39 -0.33 15.12
CA ALA A 43 1.65 0.91 14.93
C ALA A 43 1.21 1.08 13.47
N ALA A 44 2.08 0.78 12.51
CA ALA A 44 1.75 0.82 11.09
C ALA A 44 0.63 -0.18 10.74
N ARG A 45 0.73 -1.43 11.20
CA ARG A 45 -0.32 -2.46 10.99
C ARG A 45 -1.65 -2.01 11.58
N HIS A 46 -1.64 -1.52 12.81
CA HIS A 46 -2.86 -1.09 13.49
C HIS A 46 -3.50 0.13 12.81
N SER A 47 -2.68 1.06 12.29
CA SER A 47 -3.16 2.19 11.49
C SER A 47 -3.81 1.74 10.18
N ILE A 48 -3.24 0.72 9.52
CA ILE A 48 -3.79 0.14 8.29
C ILE A 48 -5.12 -0.56 8.60
N GLU A 49 -5.16 -1.42 9.62
CA GLU A 49 -6.37 -2.11 10.08
C GLU A 49 -7.50 -1.12 10.39
N HIS A 50 -7.23 -0.07 11.18
CA HIS A 50 -8.22 0.95 11.48
C HIS A 50 -8.74 1.69 10.24
N THR A 51 -7.87 1.91 9.25
CA THR A 51 -8.28 2.54 7.97
C THR A 51 -9.17 1.60 7.15
N LEU A 52 -8.86 0.31 7.13
CA LEU A 52 -9.67 -0.71 6.46
C LEU A 52 -11.03 -0.90 7.14
N ASP A 53 -11.06 -0.94 8.46
CA ASP A 53 -12.29 -1.02 9.24
C ASP A 53 -13.20 0.19 8.98
N ARG A 54 -12.62 1.39 8.99
CA ARG A 54 -13.35 2.63 8.67
C ARG A 54 -13.88 2.61 7.24
N LYS A 55 -13.10 2.12 6.28
CA LYS A 55 -13.53 1.97 4.88
C LYS A 55 -14.70 0.98 4.76
N ALA A 56 -14.62 -0.15 5.45
CA ALA A 56 -15.68 -1.16 5.47
C ALA A 56 -16.96 -0.62 6.15
N GLU A 57 -16.80 0.16 7.22
CA GLU A 57 -17.93 0.83 7.88
C GLU A 57 -18.61 1.84 6.95
N LEU A 58 -17.84 2.68 6.26
CA LEU A 58 -18.36 3.63 5.27
C LEU A 58 -19.13 2.91 4.16
N ARG A 59 -18.57 1.83 3.61
CA ARG A 59 -19.26 0.98 2.63
C ARG A 59 -20.59 0.45 3.16
N ARG A 60 -20.61 -0.04 4.40
CA ARG A 60 -21.82 -0.61 5.03
C ARG A 60 -22.91 0.45 5.22
N LEU A 61 -22.52 1.68 5.55
CA LEU A 61 -23.44 2.78 5.81
C LEU A 61 -23.86 3.54 4.54
N ALA A 62 -23.08 3.46 3.47
CA ALA A 62 -23.35 4.19 2.22
C ALA A 62 -24.78 4.02 1.68
N PRO A 63 -25.42 2.83 1.69
CA PRO A 63 -26.79 2.68 1.19
C PRO A 63 -27.87 3.39 2.02
N THR A 64 -27.59 3.71 3.28
CA THR A 64 -28.57 4.28 4.21
C THR A 64 -28.25 5.71 4.63
N LEU A 65 -27.00 6.14 4.45
CA LEU A 65 -26.52 7.45 4.87
C LEU A 65 -25.77 8.15 3.71
N PRO A 66 -26.35 9.18 3.08
CA PRO A 66 -25.72 9.89 1.96
C PRO A 66 -24.33 10.44 2.28
N SER A 67 -24.14 11.01 3.48
CA SER A 67 -22.83 11.52 3.91
C SER A 67 -21.77 10.44 4.10
N ALA A 68 -22.15 9.18 4.36
CA ALA A 68 -21.23 8.05 4.33
C ALA A 68 -20.90 7.63 2.90
N ALA A 69 -21.87 7.65 1.98
CA ALA A 69 -21.65 7.38 0.56
C ALA A 69 -20.68 8.40 -0.05
N GLU A 70 -20.87 9.70 0.20
CA GLU A 70 -19.97 10.76 -0.27
C GLU A 70 -18.54 10.56 0.24
N ARG A 71 -18.38 10.29 1.55
CA ARG A 71 -17.06 10.03 2.16
C ARG A 71 -16.41 8.77 1.63
N TYR A 72 -17.20 7.72 1.39
CA TYR A 72 -16.71 6.47 0.81
C TYR A 72 -16.25 6.70 -0.63
N HIS A 73 -17.05 7.39 -1.44
CA HIS A 73 -16.71 7.78 -2.81
C HIS A 73 -15.40 8.59 -2.88
N GLN A 74 -15.25 9.61 -2.02
CA GLN A 74 -14.03 10.41 -1.93
C GLN A 74 -12.80 9.55 -1.62
N LEU A 75 -12.94 8.63 -0.66
CA LEU A 75 -11.86 7.72 -0.29
C LEU A 75 -11.47 6.78 -1.44
N LEU A 76 -12.45 6.19 -2.14
CA LEU A 76 -12.20 5.33 -3.29
C LEU A 76 -11.52 6.09 -4.44
N THR A 77 -11.94 7.33 -4.68
CA THR A 77 -11.35 8.20 -5.70
C THR A 77 -9.89 8.49 -5.38
N PHE A 78 -9.59 8.85 -4.13
CA PHE A 78 -8.22 9.09 -3.67
C PHE A 78 -7.33 7.85 -3.82
N GLU A 79 -7.83 6.66 -3.47
CA GLU A 79 -7.09 5.41 -3.66
C GLU A 79 -6.83 5.10 -5.14
N LEU A 80 -7.82 5.33 -6.01
CA LEU A 80 -7.70 5.10 -7.45
C LEU A 80 -6.67 6.05 -8.08
N GLU A 81 -6.69 7.33 -7.70
CA GLU A 81 -5.72 8.33 -8.16
C GLU A 81 -4.30 7.95 -7.70
N GLY A 82 -4.12 7.62 -6.41
CA GLY A 82 -2.83 7.19 -5.89
C GLY A 82 -2.29 5.93 -6.57
N LEU A 83 -3.17 4.96 -6.87
CA LEU A 83 -2.78 3.75 -7.58
C LEU A 83 -2.37 4.03 -9.04
N ARG A 84 -3.07 4.94 -9.74
CA ARG A 84 -2.70 5.40 -11.08
C ARG A 84 -1.34 6.09 -11.09
N GLU A 85 -1.07 6.96 -10.13
CA GLU A 85 0.23 7.63 -9.98
C GLU A 85 1.35 6.63 -9.72
N LEU A 86 1.13 5.67 -8.82
CA LEU A 86 2.10 4.62 -8.50
C LEU A 86 2.40 3.74 -9.71
N VAL A 87 1.36 3.31 -10.43
CA VAL A 87 1.51 2.54 -11.67
C VAL A 87 2.29 3.35 -12.71
N SER A 88 1.99 4.64 -12.89
CA SER A 88 2.74 5.52 -13.80
C SER A 88 4.22 5.63 -13.41
N ALA A 89 4.52 5.76 -12.12
CA ALA A 89 5.89 5.82 -11.63
C ALA A 89 6.64 4.50 -11.82
N LEU A 90 5.97 3.36 -11.59
CA LEU A 90 6.56 2.03 -11.75
C LEU A 90 6.91 1.73 -13.22
N HIS A 91 6.06 2.13 -14.17
CA HIS A 91 6.35 2.01 -15.60
C HIS A 91 7.60 2.82 -16.02
N ALA A 92 7.93 3.90 -15.30
CA ALA A 92 9.11 4.71 -15.59
C ALA A 92 10.43 4.10 -15.09
N VAL A 93 10.39 3.13 -14.17
CA VAL A 93 11.57 2.68 -13.41
C VAL A 93 12.02 1.25 -13.76
N ALA A 94 11.17 0.38 -14.32
CA ALA A 94 11.56 -1.03 -14.49
C ALA A 94 10.90 -1.77 -15.68
N GLY A 95 11.56 -2.85 -16.11
CA GLY A 95 11.18 -3.73 -17.24
C GLY A 95 11.36 -5.21 -16.93
N ASP A 96 11.06 -5.64 -15.71
CA ASP A 96 11.18 -7.04 -15.25
C ASP A 96 9.81 -7.73 -15.15
N ARG A 97 9.81 -9.07 -15.11
CA ARG A 97 8.61 -9.93 -15.03
C ARG A 97 7.83 -9.75 -13.73
N GLU A 98 8.51 -9.61 -12.59
CA GLU A 98 7.85 -9.36 -11.29
C GLU A 98 7.05 -8.05 -11.31
N LEU A 99 7.58 -7.04 -12.03
CA LEU A 99 6.85 -5.79 -12.25
C LEU A 99 5.56 -6.03 -13.06
N GLN A 100 5.58 -6.88 -14.09
CA GLN A 100 4.38 -7.16 -14.88
C GLN A 100 3.27 -7.82 -14.04
N GLU A 101 3.64 -8.69 -13.10
CA GLU A 101 2.69 -9.30 -12.16
C GLU A 101 2.11 -8.23 -11.21
N CYS A 102 2.94 -7.34 -10.66
CA CYS A 102 2.48 -6.21 -9.84
C CYS A 102 1.56 -5.25 -10.62
N LEU A 103 1.87 -4.97 -11.89
CA LEU A 103 1.06 -4.11 -12.74
C LEU A 103 -0.29 -4.75 -13.08
N ALA A 104 -0.33 -6.06 -13.32
CA ALA A 104 -1.57 -6.80 -13.53
C ALA A 104 -2.46 -6.79 -12.26
N GLU A 105 -1.86 -6.97 -11.08
CA GLU A 105 -2.59 -6.86 -9.82
C GLU A 105 -3.12 -5.44 -9.61
N ALA A 106 -2.32 -4.41 -9.87
CA ALA A 106 -2.75 -3.02 -9.80
C ALA A 106 -3.93 -2.74 -10.74
N ALA A 107 -3.91 -3.25 -11.97
CA ALA A 107 -5.02 -3.09 -12.91
C ALA A 107 -6.33 -3.69 -12.38
N LEU A 108 -6.28 -4.89 -11.79
CA LEU A 108 -7.46 -5.52 -11.16
C LEU A 108 -7.98 -4.71 -9.97
N GLN A 109 -7.10 -4.11 -9.17
CA GLN A 109 -7.51 -3.25 -8.07
C GLN A 109 -8.12 -1.94 -8.57
N MET A 110 -7.59 -1.35 -9.65
CA MET A 110 -8.18 -0.16 -10.27
C MET A 110 -9.60 -0.44 -10.78
N GLU A 111 -9.80 -1.55 -11.50
CA GLU A 111 -11.14 -1.95 -11.98
C GLU A 111 -12.13 -2.12 -10.81
N ARG A 112 -11.69 -2.77 -9.73
CA ARG A 112 -12.51 -2.90 -8.51
C ARG A 112 -12.90 -1.55 -7.92
N LEU A 113 -11.95 -0.62 -7.81
CA LEU A 113 -12.23 0.73 -7.28
C LEU A 113 -13.22 1.48 -8.19
N GLU A 114 -13.08 1.37 -9.52
CA GLU A 114 -13.99 2.00 -10.48
C GLU A 114 -15.42 1.46 -10.39
N ILE A 115 -15.59 0.13 -10.22
CA ILE A 115 -16.88 -0.50 -9.98
C ILE A 115 -17.52 0.06 -8.70
N GLU A 116 -16.74 0.21 -7.63
CA GLU A 116 -17.23 0.69 -6.34
C GLU A 116 -17.59 2.18 -6.35
N ILE A 117 -16.84 3.00 -7.08
CA ILE A 117 -17.16 4.40 -7.33
C ILE A 117 -18.49 4.50 -8.08
N THR A 118 -18.61 3.76 -9.18
CA THR A 118 -19.84 3.71 -9.98
C THR A 118 -21.04 3.24 -9.15
N TRP A 119 -20.83 2.27 -8.25
CA TRP A 119 -21.86 1.84 -7.30
C TRP A 119 -22.31 2.98 -6.38
N CYS A 120 -21.38 3.79 -5.86
CA CYS A 120 -21.71 4.96 -5.05
C CYS A 120 -22.55 5.99 -5.82
N ASP A 121 -22.22 6.24 -7.08
CA ASP A 121 -22.96 7.18 -7.95
C ASP A 121 -24.41 6.75 -8.20
N HIS A 122 -24.69 5.46 -8.09
CA HIS A 122 -26.02 4.88 -8.23
C HIS A 122 -26.77 4.70 -6.91
N LEU A 123 -26.17 5.05 -5.77
CA LEU A 123 -26.87 5.01 -4.49
C LEU A 123 -27.94 6.11 -4.45
N PRO A 124 -29.17 5.78 -3.99
CA PRO A 124 -30.24 6.75 -3.91
C PRO A 124 -29.88 7.84 -2.89
N CYS A 125 -29.74 9.08 -3.36
CA CYS A 125 -29.64 10.25 -2.48
C CYS A 125 -30.99 10.42 -1.76
N LYS A 126 -31.07 9.93 -0.52
CA LYS A 126 -32.26 10.11 0.34
C LYS A 126 -32.28 11.51 0.94
N ASP A 127 -32.41 12.54 0.12
CA ASP A 127 -32.69 13.90 0.58
C ASP A 127 -33.83 14.52 -0.23
N ALA A 128 -35.08 14.18 0.10
CA ALA A 128 -36.28 14.97 -0.28
C ALA A 128 -37.61 14.61 0.42
N GLU A 129 -37.67 13.80 1.48
CA GLU A 129 -38.96 13.51 2.14
C GLU A 129 -38.85 13.58 3.66
N THR A 130 -38.77 14.79 4.22
CA THR A 130 -39.27 15.12 5.59
C THR A 130 -39.20 16.62 5.93
N VAL A 131 -39.43 17.52 4.97
CA VAL A 131 -39.82 18.92 5.28
C VAL A 131 -41.00 19.31 4.39
N ALA A 132 -42.09 18.55 4.49
CA ALA A 132 -43.41 18.97 4.05
C ALA A 132 -44.42 18.44 5.07
N ALA A 133 -44.45 19.07 6.25
CA ALA A 133 -45.62 19.02 7.10
C ALA A 133 -46.53 20.21 6.70
N PRO A 134 -47.81 19.96 6.36
CA PRO A 134 -48.72 20.96 5.83
C PRO A 134 -49.45 21.72 6.94
N GLY A 135 -49.83 22.96 6.63
CA GLY A 135 -50.99 23.66 7.23
C GLY A 135 -50.80 24.22 8.63
#